data_AF-A0AAW2VUU8-F1
#
_entry.id   AF-A0AAW2VUU8-F1
#
_cell.length_a   1.000
_cell.length_b   1.000
_cell.length_c   1.000
_cell.angle_alpha   90.00
_cell.angle_beta   90.00
_cell.angle_gamma   90.00
#
_symmetry.space_group_name_H-M   'P 1'
#
loop_
_entity.id
_entity.type
_entity.pdbx_description
1 polymer ?
#
loop_
_entity_poly.entity_id
_entity_poly.type
_entity_poly.pdbx_seq_one_letter_code
_entity_poly.pdbx_strand_id
1 'polypeptide(L)'
;MAAALVIKVADSSTEFEKDVLNIYAEASNGQMPNLDLINVVNYLAVHGQGLQVRVEKIWSLLDSWWLNSLGELIELLGKVATSLNPQGRFGIPVADYVEGSATLASSLYNQALGVPTGPHGAFRDYQVDAITMEISPKFYSTERVLFLLRVGRLVEGVIRSVNNLLEKFHQSFFLYLLTSPNRFVSVGVYMIAFALLIAPLPLVAAALFSDASKTKSRKDKVPLKPAHGESVPTFTSWQWLYAAKTVLVVHLWSAVVTLLPNFLYQIPNSSPSTNLLIWITLSMLSLFFTYALSGSFSFFSTSQPQRREWALLKSVTVAAAFIGLCLMSVINFATAEIGALLLVPMCLTAVPLRHNLKVNTMRALIRGACNLLLVFLGFPPTAFLLLKGASDGFGNVRFGDFWNWAETLWAWNSATYIYICNMFLYPSTQMTQMVTSYDLLTSACGPERCLSLKEETVVIMEGLLGIKPHRLEANSQAGTIDRRLKSYNYFTTLSAWFPL
;
A
#
# COMPACT_ATOMS: atom_id res chain seq x y z
N MET A 1 -7.05 -17.43 -29.64
CA MET A 1 -7.08 -16.17 -28.88
C MET A 1 -8.52 -15.83 -28.62
N ALA A 2 -8.87 -15.41 -27.41
CA ALA A 2 -10.21 -14.93 -27.12
C ALA A 2 -10.10 -13.50 -26.61
N ALA A 3 -10.98 -12.64 -27.14
CA ALA A 3 -11.29 -11.37 -26.52
C ALA A 3 -12.75 -11.42 -26.07
N ALA A 4 -13.08 -10.73 -24.98
CA ALA A 4 -14.44 -10.62 -24.49
C ALA A 4 -14.85 -9.16 -24.39
N LEU A 5 -16.11 -8.90 -24.74
CA LEU A 5 -16.72 -7.60 -24.65
C LEU A 5 -17.91 -7.69 -23.70
N VAL A 6 -17.78 -7.11 -22.51
CA VAL A 6 -18.88 -7.02 -21.56
C VAL A 6 -19.61 -5.71 -21.82
N ILE A 7 -20.91 -5.78 -22.10
CA ILE A 7 -21.73 -4.60 -22.36
C ILE A 7 -22.65 -4.39 -21.16
N LYS A 8 -22.57 -3.21 -20.58
CA LYS A 8 -23.45 -2.72 -19.53
C LYS A 8 -24.21 -1.52 -20.08
N VAL A 9 -25.50 -1.43 -19.79
CA VAL A 9 -26.31 -0.25 -20.10
C VAL A 9 -26.65 0.39 -18.77
N ALA A 10 -26.23 1.65 -18.59
CA ALA A 10 -26.54 2.41 -17.39
C ALA A 10 -27.91 3.09 -17.53
N ASP A 11 -28.58 3.31 -16.41
CA ASP A 11 -29.72 4.21 -16.36
C ASP A 11 -29.22 5.65 -16.64
N SER A 12 -30.04 6.45 -17.30
CA SER A 12 -30.40 7.67 -16.56
C SER A 12 -29.48 8.88 -16.46
N SER A 13 -28.34 9.05 -17.15
CA SER A 13 -27.47 10.19 -16.79
C SER A 13 -28.05 11.54 -17.30
N THR A 14 -28.55 12.35 -16.36
CA THR A 14 -29.04 13.71 -16.60
C THR A 14 -27.91 14.75 -16.72
N GLU A 15 -26.67 14.34 -16.45
CA GLU A 15 -25.52 15.23 -16.35
C GLU A 15 -24.81 15.54 -17.68
N PHE A 16 -25.11 14.83 -18.79
CA PHE A 16 -24.26 14.88 -19.99
C PHE A 16 -24.95 15.37 -21.27
N GLU A 17 -24.21 16.18 -22.02
CA GLU A 17 -24.66 16.77 -23.29
C GLU A 17 -24.65 15.79 -24.47
N LYS A 18 -23.98 14.63 -24.35
CA LYS A 18 -23.84 13.60 -25.40
C LYS A 18 -23.97 12.20 -24.82
N ASP A 19 -24.22 11.21 -25.69
CA ASP A 19 -24.14 9.79 -25.33
C ASP A 19 -22.71 9.43 -24.90
N VAL A 20 -22.57 8.81 -23.73
CA VAL A 20 -21.28 8.51 -23.11
C VAL A 20 -21.01 7.01 -23.15
N LEU A 21 -19.77 6.65 -23.48
CA LEU A 21 -19.22 5.30 -23.34
C LEU A 21 -18.13 5.32 -22.27
N ASN A 22 -18.41 4.71 -21.11
CA ASN A 22 -17.38 4.46 -20.10
C ASN A 22 -16.69 3.13 -20.40
N ILE A 23 -15.36 3.14 -20.38
CA ILE A 23 -14.53 1.95 -20.55
C ILE A 23 -13.90 1.60 -19.20
N TYR A 24 -14.12 0.36 -18.75
CA TYR A 24 -13.45 -0.23 -17.60
C TYR A 24 -12.57 -1.38 -18.07
N ALA A 25 -11.30 -1.37 -17.65
CA ALA A 25 -10.28 -2.30 -18.14
C ALA A 25 -9.43 -2.91 -17.02
N GLU A 26 -9.44 -2.35 -15.82
CA GLU A 26 -8.64 -2.83 -14.70
C GLU A 26 -9.21 -4.14 -14.14
N ALA A 27 -8.44 -5.22 -14.28
CA ALA A 27 -8.80 -6.54 -13.79
C ALA A 27 -8.09 -6.89 -12.46
N SER A 28 -8.21 -8.16 -12.06
CA SER A 28 -7.61 -8.68 -10.82
C SER A 28 -6.09 -8.44 -10.79
N ASN A 29 -5.57 -8.03 -9.63
CA ASN A 29 -4.15 -7.73 -9.42
C ASN A 29 -3.55 -6.69 -10.39
N GLY A 30 -4.37 -5.77 -10.90
CA GLY A 30 -3.92 -4.67 -11.75
C GLY A 30 -3.55 -5.10 -13.16
N GLN A 31 -3.96 -6.30 -13.57
CA GLN A 31 -3.76 -6.77 -14.93
C GLN A 31 -4.62 -5.95 -15.91
N MET A 32 -4.01 -5.49 -16.98
CA MET A 32 -4.71 -4.86 -18.10
C MET A 32 -5.01 -5.88 -19.20
N PRO A 33 -6.08 -5.67 -19.98
CA PRO A 33 -6.21 -6.28 -21.30
C PRO A 33 -5.19 -5.65 -22.24
N ASN A 34 -5.01 -6.32 -23.37
CA ASN A 34 -4.24 -5.75 -24.46
C ASN A 34 -4.75 -4.34 -24.85
N LEU A 35 -3.82 -3.37 -24.92
CA LEU A 35 -4.13 -1.97 -25.19
C LEU A 35 -4.83 -1.74 -26.54
N ASP A 36 -4.56 -2.58 -27.55
CA ASP A 36 -5.19 -2.42 -28.87
C ASP A 36 -6.69 -2.67 -28.81
N LEU A 37 -7.16 -3.53 -27.91
CA LEU A 37 -8.59 -3.73 -27.68
C LEU A 37 -9.25 -2.43 -27.21
N ILE A 38 -8.64 -1.72 -26.27
CA ILE A 38 -9.12 -0.42 -25.79
C ILE A 38 -9.07 0.62 -26.92
N ASN A 39 -7.95 0.66 -27.66
CA ASN A 39 -7.77 1.62 -28.75
C ASN A 39 -8.80 1.42 -29.87
N VAL A 40 -9.09 0.17 -30.26
CA VAL A 40 -10.10 -0.14 -31.28
C VAL A 40 -11.48 0.33 -30.83
N VAL A 41 -11.85 0.05 -29.59
CA VAL A 41 -13.14 0.46 -29.02
C VAL A 41 -13.24 1.98 -28.95
N ASN A 42 -12.22 2.65 -28.43
CA ASN A 42 -12.18 4.11 -28.36
C ASN A 42 -12.22 4.74 -29.76
N TYR A 43 -11.45 4.22 -30.72
CA TYR A 43 -11.41 4.72 -32.09
C TYR A 43 -12.77 4.62 -32.77
N LEU A 44 -13.41 3.45 -32.72
CA LEU A 44 -14.73 3.23 -33.33
C LEU A 44 -15.84 4.00 -32.64
N ALA A 45 -15.77 4.17 -31.32
CA ALA A 45 -16.75 4.94 -30.56
C ALA A 45 -16.68 6.44 -30.91
N VAL A 46 -15.47 7.03 -30.90
CA VAL A 46 -15.28 8.46 -31.18
C VAL A 46 -15.48 8.76 -32.67
N HIS A 47 -14.77 8.07 -33.56
CA HIS A 47 -14.74 8.41 -34.99
C HIS A 47 -15.84 7.72 -35.79
N GLY A 48 -16.27 6.53 -35.37
CA GLY A 48 -17.32 5.78 -36.07
C GLY A 48 -18.73 6.18 -35.67
N GLN A 49 -18.97 6.36 -34.37
CA GLN A 49 -20.33 6.57 -33.82
C GLN A 49 -20.54 7.94 -33.16
N GLY A 50 -19.50 8.77 -33.00
CA GLY A 50 -19.59 10.09 -32.39
C GLY A 50 -19.90 10.07 -30.88
N LEU A 51 -19.58 8.97 -30.19
CA LEU A 51 -19.77 8.82 -28.75
C LEU A 51 -18.66 9.54 -27.99
N GLN A 52 -18.98 10.08 -26.81
CA GLN A 52 -17.96 10.58 -25.90
C GLN A 52 -17.42 9.42 -25.06
N VAL A 53 -16.16 9.05 -25.29
CA VAL A 53 -15.51 7.99 -24.52
C VAL A 53 -14.92 8.56 -23.24
N ARG A 54 -15.08 7.85 -22.13
CA ARG A 54 -14.51 8.20 -20.83
C ARG A 54 -13.88 6.96 -20.19
N VAL A 55 -12.91 7.24 -19.34
CA VAL A 55 -12.27 6.29 -18.42
C VAL A 55 -12.39 6.87 -17.01
N GLU A 56 -12.22 6.03 -16.01
CA GLU A 56 -12.37 6.43 -14.62
C GLU A 56 -11.37 7.53 -14.22
N LYS A 57 -11.82 8.43 -13.33
CA LYS A 57 -11.04 9.57 -12.84
C LYS A 57 -11.29 9.77 -11.36
N ILE A 58 -10.28 10.26 -10.66
CA ILE A 58 -10.45 10.78 -9.31
C ILE A 58 -10.96 12.22 -9.42
N TRP A 59 -12.27 12.40 -9.28
CA TRP A 59 -12.93 13.70 -9.43
C TRP A 59 -12.42 14.78 -8.47
N SER A 60 -12.04 14.40 -7.26
CA SER A 60 -11.48 15.33 -6.27
C SER A 60 -10.15 15.96 -6.69
N LEU A 61 -9.42 15.36 -7.66
CA LEU A 61 -8.20 15.94 -8.20
C LEU A 61 -8.46 17.02 -9.25
N LEU A 62 -9.63 17.05 -9.90
CA LEU A 62 -9.94 18.03 -10.94
C LEU A 62 -10.02 19.44 -10.37
N ASP A 63 -10.59 19.58 -9.17
CA ASP A 63 -10.73 20.87 -8.47
C ASP A 63 -9.53 21.20 -7.56
N SER A 64 -8.44 20.42 -7.65
CA SER A 64 -7.27 20.60 -6.79
C SER A 64 -6.49 21.87 -7.18
N TRP A 65 -6.47 22.85 -6.27
CA TRP A 65 -5.67 24.07 -6.45
C TRP A 65 -4.18 23.78 -6.68
N TRP A 66 -3.63 22.80 -5.95
CA TRP A 66 -2.22 22.44 -6.06
C TRP A 66 -1.90 21.86 -7.45
N LEU A 67 -2.77 20.99 -7.97
CA LEU A 67 -2.58 20.37 -9.27
C LEU A 67 -2.74 21.39 -10.42
N ASN A 68 -3.70 22.32 -10.29
CA ASN A 68 -3.86 23.44 -11.21
C ASN A 68 -2.61 24.34 -11.23
N SER A 69 -2.09 24.71 -10.06
CA SER A 69 -0.86 25.52 -9.94
C SER A 69 0.35 24.83 -10.58
N LEU A 70 0.47 23.51 -10.41
CA LEU A 70 1.53 22.74 -11.04
C LEU A 70 1.36 22.67 -12.58
N GLY A 71 0.12 22.55 -13.05
CA GLY A 71 -0.22 22.61 -14.47
C GLY A 71 0.15 23.97 -15.09
N GLU A 72 -0.14 25.07 -14.40
CA GLU A 72 0.27 26.43 -14.84
C GLU A 72 1.80 26.55 -14.98
N LEU A 73 2.54 26.00 -14.01
CA LEU A 73 4.01 25.97 -14.07
C LEU A 73 4.51 25.16 -15.27
N ILE A 74 3.93 23.98 -15.51
CA ILE A 74 4.31 23.11 -16.65
C ILE A 74 3.98 23.79 -17.97
N GLU A 75 2.82 24.43 -18.08
CA GLU A 75 2.44 25.17 -19.28
C GLU A 75 3.40 26.35 -19.53
N LEU A 76 3.78 27.09 -18.47
CA LEU A 76 4.76 28.17 -18.55
C LEU A 76 6.13 27.66 -19.01
N LEU A 77 6.62 26.55 -18.44
CA LEU A 77 7.86 25.90 -18.87
C LEU A 77 7.78 25.42 -20.32
N GLY A 78 6.62 24.90 -20.75
CA GLY A 78 6.37 24.51 -22.12
C GLY A 78 6.43 25.69 -23.09
N LYS A 79 5.89 26.86 -22.71
CA LYS A 79 5.99 28.11 -23.49
C LYS A 79 7.45 28.57 -23.61
N VAL A 80 8.21 28.52 -22.51
CA VAL A 80 9.66 28.84 -22.53
C VAL A 80 10.43 27.86 -23.42
N ALA A 81 10.18 26.55 -23.31
CA ALA A 81 10.82 25.54 -24.16
C ALA A 81 10.50 25.73 -25.65
N THR A 82 9.24 26.09 -25.96
CA THR A 82 8.82 26.40 -27.33
C THR A 82 9.49 27.66 -27.86
N SER A 83 9.76 28.66 -27.01
CA SER A 83 10.53 29.85 -27.41
C SER A 83 11.99 29.54 -27.76
N LEU A 84 12.57 28.50 -27.15
CA LEU A 84 13.94 28.06 -27.40
C LEU A 84 14.04 27.12 -28.61
N ASN A 85 13.01 26.29 -28.84
CA ASN A 85 12.93 25.41 -30.00
C ASN A 85 11.51 25.43 -30.60
N PRO A 86 11.25 26.30 -31.60
CA PRO A 86 9.93 26.48 -32.19
C PRO A 86 9.37 25.23 -32.89
N GLN A 87 10.21 24.25 -33.23
CA GLN A 87 9.78 23.01 -33.86
C GLN A 87 9.21 22.00 -32.85
N GLY A 88 9.49 22.18 -31.55
CA GLY A 88 9.03 21.26 -30.51
C GLY A 88 7.69 21.67 -29.90
N ARG A 89 6.73 20.73 -29.87
CA ARG A 89 5.43 20.91 -29.20
C ARG A 89 5.55 20.52 -27.72
N PHE A 90 6.12 21.40 -26.90
CA PHE A 90 6.38 21.11 -25.48
C PHE A 90 5.26 21.55 -24.52
N GLY A 91 4.30 22.35 -24.98
CA GLY A 91 3.21 22.86 -24.14
C GLY A 91 2.11 21.84 -23.89
N ILE A 92 1.82 21.56 -22.62
CA ILE A 92 0.63 20.82 -22.18
C ILE A 92 -0.31 21.85 -21.54
N PRO A 93 -1.55 22.03 -22.04
CA PRO A 93 -2.52 22.92 -21.41
C PRO A 93 -2.83 22.50 -19.97
N VAL A 94 -3.10 23.46 -19.07
CA VAL A 94 -3.43 23.15 -17.66
C VAL A 94 -4.57 22.13 -17.54
N ALA A 95 -5.65 22.30 -18.32
CA ALA A 95 -6.80 21.40 -18.29
C ALA A 95 -6.42 19.95 -18.65
N ASP A 96 -5.64 19.76 -19.72
CA ASP A 96 -5.13 18.46 -20.16
C ASP A 96 -4.21 17.83 -19.11
N TYR A 97 -3.38 18.64 -18.44
CA TYR A 97 -2.48 18.16 -17.38
C TYR A 97 -3.25 17.68 -16.15
N VAL A 98 -4.23 18.47 -15.69
CA VAL A 98 -5.08 18.16 -14.53
C VAL A 98 -5.93 16.93 -14.82
N GLU A 99 -6.61 16.89 -15.96
CA GLU A 99 -7.42 15.75 -16.38
C GLU A 99 -6.56 14.50 -16.54
N GLY A 100 -5.42 14.62 -17.20
CA GLY A 100 -4.47 13.53 -17.41
C GLY A 100 -3.94 12.95 -16.10
N SER A 101 -3.62 13.81 -15.15
CA SER A 101 -3.15 13.42 -13.81
C SER A 101 -4.25 12.76 -12.97
N ALA A 102 -5.49 13.25 -13.07
CA ALA A 102 -6.63 12.66 -12.36
C ALA A 102 -6.97 11.25 -12.90
N THR A 103 -6.89 11.05 -14.22
CA THR A 103 -7.04 9.73 -14.85
C THR A 103 -5.86 8.82 -14.51
N LEU A 104 -4.63 9.33 -14.56
CA LEU A 104 -3.43 8.56 -14.20
C LEU A 104 -3.50 8.06 -12.76
N ALA A 105 -3.88 8.93 -11.83
CA ALA A 105 -4.04 8.56 -10.42
C ALA A 105 -5.14 7.52 -10.23
N SER A 106 -6.26 7.63 -10.96
CA SER A 106 -7.33 6.62 -10.96
C SER A 106 -6.84 5.28 -11.48
N SER A 107 -6.13 5.27 -12.61
CA SER A 107 -5.61 4.06 -13.23
C SER A 107 -4.60 3.37 -12.30
N LEU A 108 -3.68 4.14 -11.70
CA LEU A 108 -2.73 3.63 -10.71
C LEU A 108 -3.44 3.09 -9.47
N TYR A 109 -4.46 3.80 -8.96
CA TYR A 109 -5.20 3.39 -7.78
C TYR A 109 -5.98 2.08 -8.00
N ASN A 110 -6.72 1.97 -9.10
CA ASN A 110 -7.49 0.76 -9.43
C ASN A 110 -6.57 -0.44 -9.69
N GLN A 111 -5.44 -0.23 -10.37
CA GLN A 111 -4.42 -1.26 -10.54
C GLN A 111 -3.81 -1.72 -9.22
N ALA A 112 -3.53 -0.77 -8.32
CA ALA A 112 -3.01 -1.08 -6.99
C ALA A 112 -4.05 -1.84 -6.17
N LEU A 113 -5.31 -1.41 -6.13
CA LEU A 113 -6.36 -2.17 -5.43
C LEU A 113 -6.43 -3.61 -5.93
N GLY A 114 -6.23 -3.83 -7.23
CA GLY A 114 -6.25 -5.17 -7.82
C GLY A 114 -7.62 -5.85 -7.73
N VAL A 115 -8.67 -5.06 -7.51
CA VAL A 115 -10.07 -5.47 -7.57
C VAL A 115 -10.59 -5.07 -8.95
N PRO A 116 -11.24 -5.97 -9.71
CA PRO A 116 -11.73 -5.62 -11.03
C PRO A 116 -12.74 -4.47 -11.01
N THR A 117 -12.61 -3.52 -11.94
CA THR A 117 -13.55 -2.38 -12.08
C THR A 117 -14.86 -2.79 -12.74
N GLY A 118 -14.94 -4.00 -13.32
CA GLY A 118 -16.17 -4.53 -13.87
C GLY A 118 -16.15 -6.04 -14.09
N PRO A 119 -17.25 -6.61 -14.64
CA PRO A 119 -17.37 -8.06 -14.83
C PRO A 119 -16.33 -8.67 -15.76
N HIS A 120 -15.66 -7.86 -16.59
CA HIS A 120 -14.54 -8.29 -17.42
C HIS A 120 -13.40 -8.95 -16.61
N GLY A 121 -13.26 -8.61 -15.32
CA GLY A 121 -12.24 -9.19 -14.44
C GLY A 121 -12.26 -10.73 -14.38
N ALA A 122 -13.45 -11.34 -14.40
CA ALA A 122 -13.60 -12.80 -14.34
C ALA A 122 -13.01 -13.52 -15.57
N PHE A 123 -12.91 -12.83 -16.71
CA PHE A 123 -12.32 -13.37 -17.94
C PHE A 123 -10.79 -13.39 -17.88
N ARG A 124 -10.19 -12.55 -17.04
CA ARG A 124 -8.73 -12.41 -16.97
C ARG A 124 -8.05 -13.65 -16.40
N ASP A 125 -8.72 -14.35 -15.49
CA ASP A 125 -8.27 -15.64 -14.93
C ASP A 125 -8.10 -16.71 -16.00
N TYR A 126 -8.85 -16.59 -17.11
CA TYR A 126 -8.78 -17.47 -18.28
C TYR A 126 -7.88 -16.92 -19.40
N GLN A 127 -7.09 -15.88 -19.12
CA GLN A 127 -6.22 -15.21 -20.09
C GLN A 127 -6.97 -14.69 -21.34
N VAL A 128 -8.24 -14.30 -21.15
CA VAL A 128 -9.06 -13.68 -22.19
C VAL A 128 -8.96 -12.17 -22.04
N ASP A 129 -8.55 -11.48 -23.11
CA ASP A 129 -8.48 -10.01 -23.12
C ASP A 129 -9.89 -9.44 -23.10
N ALA A 130 -10.28 -8.79 -22.00
CA ALA A 130 -11.66 -8.38 -21.79
C ALA A 130 -11.76 -6.92 -21.33
N ILE A 131 -12.79 -6.22 -21.82
CA ILE A 131 -13.16 -4.89 -21.35
C ILE A 131 -14.65 -4.83 -21.02
N THR A 132 -15.03 -3.96 -20.08
CA THR A 132 -16.44 -3.60 -19.86
C THR A 132 -16.72 -2.24 -20.48
N MET A 133 -17.69 -2.22 -21.38
CA MET A 133 -18.25 -1.02 -21.98
C MET A 133 -19.57 -0.70 -21.29
N GLU A 134 -19.62 0.39 -20.55
CA GLU A 134 -20.87 0.91 -19.98
C GLU A 134 -21.37 2.08 -20.82
N ILE A 135 -22.57 1.93 -21.37
CA ILE A 135 -23.14 2.90 -22.29
C ILE A 135 -24.25 3.65 -21.56
N SER A 136 -24.12 4.98 -21.54
CA SER A 136 -25.07 5.88 -20.90
C SER A 136 -25.76 6.74 -21.97
N PRO A 137 -27.06 6.53 -22.24
CA PRO A 137 -27.80 7.30 -23.22
C PRO A 137 -28.18 8.69 -22.70
N LYS A 138 -28.19 9.68 -23.59
CA LYS A 138 -28.85 10.97 -23.33
C LYS A 138 -30.37 10.80 -23.48
N PHE A 139 -31.15 11.25 -22.49
CA PHE A 139 -32.60 11.07 -22.48
C PHE A 139 -33.33 12.06 -23.40
N TYR A 140 -33.35 11.75 -24.71
CA TYR A 140 -34.41 12.19 -25.61
C TYR A 140 -35.15 10.95 -26.13
N SER A 141 -36.41 10.78 -25.71
CA SER A 141 -37.28 9.64 -26.03
C SER A 141 -37.31 9.29 -27.53
N THR A 142 -37.14 10.30 -28.40
CA THR A 142 -37.24 10.23 -29.86
C THR A 142 -36.03 9.60 -30.55
N GLU A 143 -34.84 9.58 -29.92
CA GLU A 143 -33.59 9.10 -30.55
C GLU A 143 -33.15 7.71 -30.08
N ARG A 144 -33.96 7.01 -29.28
CA ARG A 144 -33.59 5.68 -28.72
C ARG A 144 -33.20 4.66 -29.79
N VAL A 145 -33.93 4.62 -30.91
CA VAL A 145 -33.62 3.70 -32.02
C VAL A 145 -32.26 4.04 -32.65
N LEU A 146 -31.98 5.33 -32.85
CA LEU A 146 -30.71 5.80 -33.40
C LEU A 146 -29.55 5.48 -32.45
N PHE A 147 -29.75 5.68 -31.15
CA PHE A 147 -28.78 5.31 -30.12
C PHE A 147 -28.48 3.80 -30.14
N LEU A 148 -29.50 2.94 -30.15
CA LEU A 148 -29.32 1.49 -30.25
C LEU A 148 -28.60 1.09 -31.54
N LEU A 149 -28.87 1.76 -32.66
CA LEU A 149 -28.14 1.55 -33.92
C LEU A 149 -26.66 1.96 -33.81
N ARG A 150 -26.36 3.10 -33.17
CA ARG A 150 -24.97 3.53 -32.91
C ARG A 150 -24.22 2.49 -32.07
N VAL A 151 -24.85 2.02 -30.99
CA VAL A 151 -24.29 0.98 -30.11
C VAL A 151 -24.10 -0.34 -30.85
N GLY A 152 -25.11 -0.79 -31.61
CA GLY A 152 -25.03 -2.01 -32.41
C GLY A 152 -23.88 -1.97 -33.42
N ARG A 153 -23.73 -0.85 -34.14
CA ARG A 153 -22.62 -0.63 -35.08
C ARG A 153 -21.25 -0.60 -34.40
N LEU A 154 -21.16 -0.02 -33.20
CA LEU A 154 -19.92 -0.07 -32.40
C LEU A 154 -19.57 -1.52 -32.07
N VAL A 155 -20.51 -2.27 -31.50
CA VAL A 155 -20.31 -3.67 -31.09
C VAL A 155 -19.95 -4.55 -32.28
N GLU A 156 -20.71 -4.46 -33.37
CA GLU A 156 -20.41 -5.15 -34.64
C GLU A 156 -19.02 -4.78 -35.15
N GLY A 157 -18.68 -3.49 -35.14
CA GLY A 157 -17.38 -2.99 -35.58
C GLY A 157 -16.22 -3.56 -34.76
N VAL A 158 -16.36 -3.62 -33.43
CA VAL A 158 -15.35 -4.19 -32.53
C VAL A 158 -15.22 -5.69 -32.77
N ILE A 159 -16.33 -6.43 -32.80
CA ILE A 159 -16.32 -7.88 -33.05
C ILE A 159 -15.68 -8.20 -34.39
N ARG A 160 -16.05 -7.47 -35.46
CA ARG A 160 -15.47 -7.65 -36.79
C ARG A 160 -13.98 -7.31 -36.82
N SER A 161 -13.55 -6.27 -36.09
CA SER A 161 -12.15 -5.87 -36.00
C SER A 161 -11.32 -6.95 -35.31
N VAL A 162 -11.80 -7.50 -34.20
CA VAL A 162 -11.12 -8.57 -33.46
C VAL A 162 -11.17 -9.90 -34.22
N ASN A 163 -12.30 -10.24 -34.84
CA ASN A 163 -12.46 -11.47 -35.61
C ASN A 163 -11.58 -11.51 -36.87
N ASN A 164 -11.28 -10.34 -37.44
CA ASN A 164 -10.42 -10.23 -38.61
C ASN A 164 -8.92 -10.14 -38.26
N LEU A 165 -8.55 -10.24 -36.98
CA LEU A 165 -7.14 -10.33 -36.61
C LEU A 165 -6.58 -11.68 -37.07
N LEU A 166 -5.61 -11.63 -37.98
CA LEU A 166 -4.89 -12.82 -38.46
C LEU A 166 -3.93 -13.38 -37.41
N GLU A 167 -3.47 -12.52 -36.50
CA GLU A 167 -2.54 -12.88 -35.43
C GLU A 167 -3.16 -12.63 -34.07
N LYS A 168 -2.68 -13.39 -33.09
CA LYS A 168 -2.97 -13.16 -31.67
C LYS A 168 -2.37 -11.79 -31.28
N PHE A 169 -3.04 -10.98 -30.45
CA PHE A 169 -2.48 -9.77 -29.84
C PHE A 169 -1.08 -10.08 -29.27
N HIS A 170 -0.03 -9.64 -29.96
CA HIS A 170 1.35 -10.07 -29.69
C HIS A 170 2.35 -8.94 -29.46
N GLN A 171 1.95 -7.67 -29.55
CA GLN A 171 2.88 -6.54 -29.40
C GLN A 171 2.40 -5.41 -28.49
N SER A 172 1.13 -5.38 -28.15
CA SER A 172 0.54 -4.28 -27.39
C SER A 172 0.75 -4.50 -25.90
N PHE A 173 1.28 -3.46 -25.26
CA PHE A 173 1.73 -3.47 -23.87
C PHE A 173 0.63 -3.95 -22.93
N PHE A 174 0.94 -4.90 -22.05
CA PHE A 174 0.07 -5.33 -20.94
C PHE A 174 0.31 -4.51 -19.66
N LEU A 175 1.33 -3.65 -19.69
CA LEU A 175 1.78 -2.79 -18.60
C LEU A 175 1.75 -1.34 -19.07
N TYR A 176 0.65 -0.67 -18.78
CA TYR A 176 0.44 0.74 -19.09
C TYR A 176 -0.47 1.38 -18.05
N LEU A 177 -0.36 2.70 -17.96
CA LEU A 177 -1.26 3.53 -17.15
C LEU A 177 -2.04 4.45 -18.08
N LEU A 178 -3.35 4.50 -17.93
CA LEU A 178 -4.19 5.40 -18.74
C LEU A 178 -4.07 6.84 -18.23
N THR A 179 -3.93 7.79 -19.14
CA THR A 179 -4.01 9.24 -18.84
C THR A 179 -5.22 9.88 -19.51
N SER A 180 -5.75 9.24 -20.54
CA SER A 180 -7.03 9.58 -21.17
C SER A 180 -7.49 8.39 -22.01
N PRO A 181 -8.71 8.36 -22.56
CA PRO A 181 -9.19 7.25 -23.38
C PRO A 181 -8.32 6.92 -24.61
N ASN A 182 -7.49 7.87 -25.05
CA ASN A 182 -6.61 7.75 -26.21
C ASN A 182 -5.11 7.97 -25.90
N ARG A 183 -4.72 8.22 -24.65
CA ARG A 183 -3.33 8.42 -24.24
C ARG A 183 -2.97 7.54 -23.06
N PHE A 184 -1.79 6.94 -23.12
CA PHE A 184 -1.27 6.05 -22.09
C PHE A 184 0.21 6.35 -21.82
N VAL A 185 0.67 5.96 -20.64
CA VAL A 185 2.09 5.94 -20.28
C VAL A 185 2.54 4.49 -20.30
N SER A 186 3.57 4.19 -21.09
CA SER A 186 4.14 2.86 -21.18
C SER A 186 5.08 2.56 -20.02
N VAL A 187 5.29 1.27 -19.75
CA VAL A 187 6.23 0.77 -18.74
C VAL A 187 7.62 1.39 -18.81
N GLY A 188 8.14 1.65 -20.02
CA GLY A 188 9.47 2.24 -20.18
C GLY A 188 9.61 3.65 -19.58
N VAL A 189 8.52 4.41 -19.49
CA VAL A 189 8.55 5.79 -18.97
C VAL A 189 8.40 5.81 -17.46
N TYR A 190 7.37 5.15 -16.94
CA TYR A 190 7.08 5.21 -15.50
C TYR A 190 8.10 4.43 -14.65
N MET A 191 8.73 3.37 -15.20
CA MET A 191 9.73 2.58 -14.46
C MET A 191 10.96 3.41 -14.09
N ILE A 192 11.30 4.42 -14.90
CA ILE A 192 12.41 5.34 -14.62
C ILE A 192 12.09 6.17 -13.36
N ALA A 193 10.86 6.68 -13.26
CA ALA A 193 10.41 7.46 -12.11
C ALA A 193 10.47 6.62 -10.83
N PHE A 194 9.95 5.38 -10.88
CA PHE A 194 10.03 4.44 -9.77
C PHE A 194 11.48 4.14 -9.35
N ALA A 195 12.35 3.84 -10.31
CA ALA A 195 13.75 3.54 -10.04
C ALA A 195 14.47 4.71 -9.36
N LEU A 196 14.22 5.94 -9.83
CA LEU A 196 14.75 7.16 -9.20
C LEU A 196 14.22 7.37 -7.79
N LEU A 197 12.94 7.06 -7.56
CA LEU A 197 12.30 7.17 -6.24
C LEU A 197 12.93 6.21 -5.22
N ILE A 198 13.22 4.96 -5.61
CA ILE A 198 13.78 3.94 -4.68
C ILE A 198 15.31 3.95 -4.60
N ALA A 199 16.02 4.54 -5.58
CA ALA A 199 17.49 4.56 -5.65
C ALA A 199 18.22 5.05 -4.37
N PRO A 200 17.70 6.02 -3.59
CA PRO A 200 18.35 6.45 -2.35
C PRO A 200 18.41 5.36 -1.27
N LEU A 201 17.48 4.40 -1.26
CA LEU A 201 17.39 3.38 -0.21
C LEU A 201 18.65 2.50 -0.11
N PRO A 202 19.12 1.81 -1.16
CA PRO A 202 20.33 0.99 -1.09
C PRO A 202 21.58 1.81 -0.78
N LEU A 203 21.66 3.05 -1.27
CA LEU A 203 22.77 3.96 -0.97
C LEU A 203 22.83 4.31 0.53
N VAL A 204 21.68 4.65 1.12
CA VAL A 204 21.59 4.94 2.56
C VAL A 204 21.85 3.71 3.40
N ALA A 205 21.33 2.54 3.01
CA ALA A 205 21.61 1.28 3.68
C ALA A 205 23.12 0.97 3.71
N ALA A 206 23.79 1.10 2.56
CA ALA A 206 25.23 0.88 2.44
C ALA A 206 26.05 1.91 3.26
N ALA A 207 25.65 3.19 3.24
CA ALA A 207 26.31 4.23 4.01
C ALA A 207 26.20 3.98 5.52
N LEU A 208 25.01 3.64 6.03
CA LEU A 208 24.78 3.33 7.43
C LEU A 208 25.59 2.10 7.90
N PHE A 209 25.65 1.07 7.06
CA PHE A 209 26.46 -0.12 7.33
C PHE A 209 27.97 0.20 7.37
N SER A 210 28.45 0.98 6.40
CA SER A 210 29.86 1.41 6.35
C SER A 210 30.25 2.24 7.58
N ASP A 211 29.42 3.22 7.96
CA ASP A 211 29.69 4.07 9.13
C ASP A 211 29.68 3.28 10.44
N ALA A 212 28.75 2.32 10.58
CA ALA A 212 28.70 1.41 11.72
C ALA A 212 29.94 0.50 11.79
N SER A 213 30.56 0.17 10.65
CA SER A 213 31.80 -0.62 10.60
C SER A 213 33.05 0.22 10.94
N LYS A 214 33.17 1.43 10.40
CA LYS A 214 34.33 2.34 10.60
C LYS A 214 34.47 2.80 12.05
N THR A 215 33.35 3.04 12.73
CA THR A 215 33.34 3.54 14.13
C THR A 215 34.03 2.57 15.10
N LYS A 216 34.13 1.26 14.78
CA LYS A 216 34.82 0.26 15.60
C LYS A 216 36.35 0.33 15.45
N SER A 217 36.85 0.45 14.22
CA SER A 217 38.30 0.48 13.94
C SER A 217 39.04 1.65 14.63
N ARG A 218 38.33 2.73 14.96
CA ARG A 218 38.90 3.89 15.69
C ARG A 218 38.98 3.68 17.20
N LYS A 219 38.09 2.89 17.81
CA LYS A 219 38.08 2.63 19.26
C LYS A 219 39.03 1.51 19.68
N ASP A 220 39.27 0.56 18.78
CA ASP A 220 40.21 -0.55 19.03
C ASP A 220 41.70 -0.13 18.84
N LYS A 221 41.98 1.12 18.43
CA LYS A 221 43.32 1.72 18.30
C LYS A 221 43.72 2.56 19.52
N VAL A 222 43.56 2.04 20.73
CA VAL A 222 44.34 2.51 21.89
C VAL A 222 45.65 1.72 21.90
N PRO A 223 46.83 2.34 21.99
CA PRO A 223 48.10 1.67 21.68
C PRO A 223 48.49 0.72 22.81
N LEU A 224 48.31 -0.58 22.60
CA LEU A 224 49.12 -1.60 23.25
C LEU A 224 50.03 -2.25 22.20
N LYS A 225 51.28 -2.49 22.59
CA LYS A 225 52.45 -2.89 21.77
C LYS A 225 52.17 -3.97 20.72
N PRO A 226 52.93 -4.00 19.60
CA PRO A 226 52.66 -4.90 18.49
C PRO A 226 53.04 -6.33 18.87
N ALA A 227 52.07 -7.23 18.85
CA ALA A 227 52.32 -8.66 18.73
C ALA A 227 51.75 -9.11 17.38
N HIS A 228 52.60 -9.74 16.56
CA HIS A 228 52.24 -10.29 15.26
C HIS A 228 51.05 -11.25 15.36
N GLY A 229 50.05 -11.01 14.53
CA GLY A 229 48.92 -11.88 14.30
C GLY A 229 47.90 -11.12 13.46
N GLU A 230 47.73 -11.51 12.20
CA GLU A 230 46.69 -10.97 11.32
C GLU A 230 45.32 -11.16 11.98
N SER A 231 44.75 -10.08 12.52
CA SER A 231 43.41 -10.12 13.10
C SER A 231 42.38 -10.13 11.97
N VAL A 232 41.89 -11.34 11.66
CA VAL A 232 40.78 -11.60 10.73
C VAL A 232 39.54 -10.76 11.12
N PRO A 233 38.79 -10.17 10.17
CA PRO A 233 37.66 -9.27 10.43
C PRO A 233 36.37 -10.02 10.89
N THR A 234 36.45 -10.86 11.92
CA THR A 234 35.37 -11.81 12.29
C THR A 234 34.26 -11.24 13.16
N PHE A 235 34.52 -10.23 14.01
CA PHE A 235 33.53 -9.80 15.02
C PHE A 235 32.46 -8.81 14.52
N THR A 236 32.66 -8.16 13.37
CA THR A 236 31.66 -7.24 12.79
C THR A 236 30.49 -7.98 12.16
N SER A 237 30.69 -9.23 11.70
CA SER A 237 29.66 -10.00 11.00
C SER A 237 28.50 -10.44 11.92
N TRP A 238 28.77 -10.65 13.21
CA TRP A 238 27.77 -11.18 14.14
C TRP A 238 26.72 -10.16 14.62
N GLN A 239 27.06 -8.87 14.64
CA GLN A 239 26.11 -7.82 15.05
C GLN A 239 25.08 -7.51 13.96
N TRP A 240 25.46 -7.62 12.69
CA TRP A 240 24.52 -7.53 11.58
C TRP A 240 23.55 -8.72 11.59
N LEU A 241 24.00 -9.92 11.99
CA LEU A 241 23.13 -11.08 12.17
C LEU A 241 22.06 -10.84 13.24
N TYR A 242 22.37 -10.12 14.32
CA TYR A 242 21.36 -9.73 15.31
C TYR A 242 20.30 -8.79 14.72
N ALA A 243 20.73 -7.75 13.99
CA ALA A 243 19.82 -6.85 13.29
C ALA A 243 18.95 -7.59 12.27
N ALA A 244 19.55 -8.49 11.47
CA ALA A 244 18.86 -9.33 10.50
C ALA A 244 17.86 -10.29 11.17
N LYS A 245 18.23 -10.90 12.31
CA LYS A 245 17.32 -11.71 13.11
C LYS A 245 16.12 -10.89 13.59
N THR A 246 16.32 -9.70 14.14
CA THR A 246 15.23 -8.83 14.58
C THR A 246 14.30 -8.48 13.43
N VAL A 247 14.86 -8.13 12.27
CA VAL A 247 14.09 -7.85 11.05
C VAL A 247 13.26 -9.07 10.61
N LEU A 248 13.88 -10.25 10.59
CA LEU A 248 13.23 -11.50 10.22
C LEU A 248 12.08 -11.86 11.18
N VAL A 249 12.28 -11.70 12.49
CA VAL A 249 11.21 -11.96 13.49
C VAL A 249 10.01 -11.04 13.27
N VAL A 250 10.24 -9.75 12.99
CA VAL A 250 9.14 -8.81 12.72
C VAL A 250 8.44 -9.15 11.40
N HIS A 251 9.17 -9.56 10.35
CA HIS A 251 8.53 -10.04 9.11
C HIS A 251 7.71 -11.31 9.32
N LEU A 252 8.20 -12.27 10.13
CA LEU A 252 7.43 -13.46 10.49
C LEU A 252 6.16 -13.09 11.26
N TRP A 253 6.24 -12.15 12.20
CA TRP A 253 5.05 -11.63 12.88
C TRP A 253 4.07 -10.97 11.89
N SER A 254 4.57 -10.13 10.98
CA SER A 254 3.78 -9.52 9.89
C SER A 254 3.06 -10.57 9.05
N ALA A 255 3.74 -11.66 8.71
CA ALA A 255 3.16 -12.77 7.96
C ALA A 255 2.04 -13.46 8.74
N VAL A 256 2.21 -13.68 10.05
CA VAL A 256 1.16 -14.20 10.93
C VAL A 256 -0.05 -13.27 10.94
N VAL A 257 0.17 -11.96 11.12
CA VAL A 257 -0.91 -10.94 11.12
C VAL A 257 -1.68 -10.91 9.80
N THR A 258 -0.97 -11.07 8.68
CA THR A 258 -1.55 -11.14 7.33
C THR A 258 -2.48 -12.35 7.16
N LEU A 259 -2.20 -13.45 7.86
CA LEU A 259 -2.99 -14.69 7.79
C LEU A 259 -4.20 -14.69 8.74
N LEU A 260 -4.25 -13.79 9.73
CA LEU A 260 -5.32 -13.76 10.75
C LEU A 260 -6.74 -13.62 10.16
N PRO A 261 -7.00 -12.76 9.15
CA PRO A 261 -8.36 -12.60 8.61
C PRO A 261 -8.97 -13.89 8.03
N ASN A 262 -8.16 -14.84 7.53
CA ASN A 262 -8.64 -16.15 7.08
C ASN A 262 -9.40 -16.92 8.17
N PHE A 263 -8.97 -16.76 9.43
CA PHE A 263 -9.59 -17.41 10.58
C PHE A 263 -10.81 -16.63 11.07
N LEU A 264 -10.80 -15.30 10.93
CA LEU A 264 -11.89 -14.44 11.36
C LEU A 264 -13.11 -14.55 10.43
N TYR A 265 -12.89 -14.78 9.14
CA TYR A 265 -13.97 -15.03 8.18
C TYR A 265 -14.81 -16.28 8.51
N GLN A 266 -14.24 -17.25 9.23
CA GLN A 266 -14.96 -18.47 9.63
C GLN A 266 -15.95 -18.24 10.78
N ILE A 267 -15.96 -17.05 11.40
CA ILE A 267 -16.85 -16.71 12.51
C ILE A 267 -18.15 -16.12 11.93
N PRO A 268 -19.27 -16.88 11.90
CA PRO A 268 -20.52 -16.40 11.32
C PRO A 268 -21.09 -15.21 12.12
N ASN A 269 -21.75 -14.29 11.41
CA ASN A 269 -22.52 -13.16 11.96
C ASN A 269 -21.74 -12.10 12.77
N SER A 270 -20.44 -11.96 12.56
CA SER A 270 -19.65 -10.91 13.21
C SER A 270 -19.73 -9.59 12.45
N SER A 271 -19.88 -8.46 13.16
CA SER A 271 -19.84 -7.13 12.55
C SER A 271 -18.41 -6.75 12.09
N PRO A 272 -18.24 -5.89 11.07
CA PRO A 272 -16.90 -5.44 10.64
C PRO A 272 -16.09 -4.79 11.76
N SER A 273 -16.74 -4.03 12.65
CA SER A 273 -16.11 -3.42 13.82
C SER A 273 -15.59 -4.43 14.84
N THR A 274 -16.34 -5.52 15.07
CA THR A 274 -15.90 -6.59 15.97
C THR A 274 -14.74 -7.37 15.36
N ASN A 275 -14.77 -7.64 14.05
CA ASN A 275 -13.67 -8.32 13.36
C ASN A 275 -12.38 -7.50 13.39
N LEU A 276 -12.49 -6.18 13.18
CA LEU A 276 -11.35 -5.26 13.31
C LEU A 276 -10.76 -5.31 14.73
N LEU A 277 -11.60 -5.26 15.75
CA LEU A 277 -11.15 -5.31 17.14
C LEU A 277 -10.47 -6.64 17.48
N ILE A 278 -11.04 -7.77 17.04
CA ILE A 278 -10.45 -9.10 17.22
C ILE A 278 -9.11 -9.20 16.48
N TRP A 279 -9.02 -8.68 15.27
CA TRP A 279 -7.77 -8.66 14.51
C TRP A 279 -6.69 -7.84 15.22
N ILE A 280 -7.03 -6.66 15.76
CA ILE A 280 -6.10 -5.82 16.53
C ILE A 280 -5.63 -6.57 17.79
N THR A 281 -6.54 -7.16 18.55
CA THR A 281 -6.19 -7.85 19.81
C THR A 281 -5.32 -9.08 19.56
N LEU A 282 -5.63 -9.89 18.55
CA LEU A 282 -4.81 -11.05 18.15
C LEU A 282 -3.45 -10.63 17.58
N SER A 283 -3.39 -9.51 16.85
CA SER A 283 -2.11 -8.97 16.34
C SER A 283 -1.19 -8.51 17.47
N MET A 284 -1.75 -7.86 18.50
CA MET A 284 -0.99 -7.45 19.69
C MET A 284 -0.55 -8.64 20.54
N LEU A 285 -1.42 -9.64 20.71
CA LEU A 285 -1.09 -10.85 21.45
C LEU A 285 0.00 -11.67 20.75
N SER A 286 -0.08 -11.81 19.43
CA SER A 286 0.96 -12.48 18.64
C SER A 286 2.28 -11.70 18.63
N LEU A 287 2.25 -10.37 18.66
CA LEU A 287 3.46 -9.55 18.82
C LEU A 287 4.13 -9.81 20.17
N PHE A 288 3.34 -9.86 21.24
CA PHE A 288 3.85 -10.19 22.58
C PHE A 288 4.49 -11.58 22.61
N PHE A 289 3.82 -12.58 22.03
CA PHE A 289 4.34 -13.95 21.98
C PHE A 289 5.63 -14.08 21.16
N THR A 290 5.68 -13.46 19.97
CA THR A 290 6.89 -13.45 19.13
C THR A 290 8.06 -12.76 19.80
N TYR A 291 7.81 -11.68 20.55
CA TYR A 291 8.84 -11.01 21.34
C TYR A 291 9.33 -11.87 22.51
N ALA A 292 8.42 -12.52 23.24
CA ALA A 292 8.75 -13.42 24.34
C ALA A 292 9.59 -14.62 23.87
N LEU A 293 9.22 -15.22 22.72
CA LEU A 293 9.93 -16.36 22.14
C LEU A 293 11.31 -15.99 21.58
N SER A 294 11.47 -14.78 21.04
CA SER A 294 12.76 -14.29 20.52
C SER A 294 13.79 -14.03 21.64
N GLY A 295 13.39 -14.15 22.91
CA GLY A 295 14.28 -14.04 24.09
C GLY A 295 14.92 -12.66 24.24
N SER A 296 14.37 -11.64 23.57
CA SER A 296 14.98 -10.31 23.46
C SER A 296 14.52 -9.35 24.56
N PHE A 297 14.28 -9.85 25.78
CA PHE A 297 14.06 -9.04 26.99
C PHE A 297 15.36 -8.35 27.45
N SER A 298 16.00 -7.56 26.59
CA SER A 298 17.10 -6.67 26.99
C SER A 298 16.54 -5.26 27.19
N PHE A 299 15.79 -5.06 28.27
CA PHE A 299 15.21 -3.75 28.63
C PHE A 299 16.23 -2.83 29.37
N PHE A 300 17.44 -3.30 29.68
CA PHE A 300 18.43 -2.51 30.40
C PHE A 300 19.84 -2.82 29.92
N SER A 301 20.43 -1.95 29.10
CA SER A 301 21.87 -1.69 29.17
C SER A 301 22.18 -0.31 28.59
N THR A 302 22.58 0.58 29.49
CA THR A 302 22.79 2.00 29.24
C THR A 302 24.20 2.24 28.69
N SER A 303 24.31 3.17 27.74
CA SER A 303 25.50 3.95 27.35
C SER A 303 26.45 3.38 26.27
N GLN A 304 26.30 3.92 25.05
CA GLN A 304 27.17 3.84 23.85
C GLN A 304 27.08 2.69 22.81
N PRO A 305 26.78 1.41 23.07
CA PRO A 305 26.59 0.41 22.00
C PRO A 305 25.33 0.71 21.15
N GLN A 306 24.41 1.48 21.73
CA GLN A 306 23.08 1.80 21.22
C GLN A 306 23.05 2.58 19.89
N ARG A 307 24.03 3.46 19.61
CA ARG A 307 24.07 4.23 18.34
C ARG A 307 24.44 3.34 17.15
N ARG A 308 25.31 2.35 17.38
CA ARG A 308 25.82 1.45 16.34
C ARG A 308 24.80 0.36 16.02
N GLU A 309 24.18 -0.20 17.05
CA GLU A 309 23.08 -1.17 16.91
C GLU A 309 21.92 -0.57 16.13
N TRP A 310 21.56 0.68 16.42
CA TRP A 310 20.53 1.40 15.65
C TRP A 310 20.92 1.57 14.18
N ALA A 311 22.15 2.02 13.88
CA ALA A 311 22.58 2.24 12.50
C ALA A 311 22.58 0.93 11.69
N LEU A 312 22.99 -0.18 12.32
CA LEU A 312 22.92 -1.52 11.70
C LEU A 312 21.47 -1.95 11.49
N LEU A 313 20.59 -1.84 12.49
CA LEU A 313 19.17 -2.17 12.36
C LEU A 313 18.50 -1.33 11.26
N LYS A 314 18.76 -0.02 11.23
CA LYS A 314 18.27 0.86 10.17
C LYS A 314 18.83 0.46 8.80
N SER A 315 20.10 0.06 8.69
CA SER A 315 20.65 -0.40 7.41
C SER A 315 19.95 -1.65 6.89
N VAL A 316 19.69 -2.65 7.75
CA VAL A 316 19.03 -3.89 7.34
C VAL A 316 17.56 -3.65 6.99
N THR A 317 16.86 -2.82 7.76
CA THR A 317 15.45 -2.47 7.49
C THR A 317 15.27 -1.74 6.18
N VAL A 318 16.12 -0.74 5.89
CA VAL A 318 16.07 0.00 4.62
C VAL A 318 16.42 -0.91 3.44
N ALA A 319 17.38 -1.83 3.59
CA ALA A 319 17.70 -2.81 2.56
C ALA A 319 16.54 -3.80 2.31
N ALA A 320 15.89 -4.29 3.38
CA ALA A 320 14.73 -5.16 3.26
C ALA A 320 13.54 -4.45 2.59
N ALA A 321 13.28 -3.19 2.92
CA ALA A 321 12.25 -2.38 2.27
C ALA A 321 12.55 -2.16 0.77
N PHE A 322 13.81 -1.90 0.41
CA PHE A 322 14.21 -1.78 -1.00
C PHE A 322 13.98 -3.07 -1.79
N ILE A 323 14.42 -4.22 -1.25
CA ILE A 323 14.20 -5.53 -1.88
C ILE A 323 12.70 -5.81 -2.01
N GLY A 324 11.94 -5.48 -0.97
CA GLY A 324 10.48 -5.56 -0.96
C GLY A 324 9.79 -4.77 -2.05
N LEU A 325 10.16 -3.51 -2.21
CA LEU A 325 9.65 -2.63 -3.26
C LEU A 325 10.00 -3.18 -4.66
N CYS A 326 11.22 -3.69 -4.85
CA CYS A 326 11.61 -4.31 -6.11
C CYS A 326 10.79 -5.56 -6.42
N LEU A 327 10.63 -6.47 -5.46
CA LEU A 327 9.80 -7.67 -5.62
C LEU A 327 8.34 -7.31 -5.90
N MET A 328 7.81 -6.33 -5.17
CA MET A 328 6.44 -5.87 -5.36
C MET A 328 6.25 -5.24 -6.74
N SER A 329 7.24 -4.52 -7.27
CA SER A 329 7.14 -3.89 -8.59
C SER A 329 6.99 -4.91 -9.73
N VAL A 330 7.50 -6.13 -9.53
CA VAL A 330 7.34 -7.25 -10.47
C VAL A 330 5.95 -7.89 -10.33
N ILE A 331 5.39 -7.94 -9.12
CA ILE A 331 4.08 -8.56 -8.85
C ILE A 331 2.94 -7.61 -9.22
N ASN A 332 2.94 -6.40 -8.68
CA ASN A 332 2.00 -5.33 -8.98
C ASN A 332 2.73 -3.99 -8.86
N PHE A 333 3.08 -3.44 -10.02
CA PHE A 333 3.81 -2.18 -10.14
C PHE A 333 3.08 -1.03 -9.44
N ALA A 334 1.76 -0.92 -9.63
CA ALA A 334 0.98 0.19 -9.10
C ALA A 334 1.01 0.22 -7.57
N THR A 335 0.91 -0.95 -6.93
CA THR A 335 1.08 -1.06 -5.48
C THR A 335 2.49 -0.70 -5.03
N ALA A 336 3.51 -1.11 -5.76
CA ALA A 336 4.89 -0.79 -5.45
C ALA A 336 5.17 0.72 -5.55
N GLU A 337 4.60 1.40 -6.55
CA GLU A 337 4.72 2.84 -6.74
C GLU A 337 4.07 3.62 -5.60
N ILE A 338 2.79 3.34 -5.29
CA ILE A 338 2.09 3.95 -4.14
C ILE A 338 2.82 3.59 -2.84
N GLY A 339 3.31 2.36 -2.76
CA GLY A 339 4.17 1.86 -1.70
C GLY A 339 5.42 2.68 -1.49
N ALA A 340 6.16 2.96 -2.56
CA ALA A 340 7.40 3.73 -2.54
C ALA A 340 7.16 5.19 -2.15
N LEU A 341 6.08 5.80 -2.65
CA LEU A 341 5.71 7.17 -2.29
C LEU A 341 5.51 7.36 -0.78
N LEU A 342 5.03 6.32 -0.08
CA LEU A 342 4.85 6.33 1.36
C LEU A 342 6.09 5.84 2.14
N LEU A 343 6.70 4.73 1.71
CA LEU A 343 7.81 4.09 2.42
C LEU A 343 9.14 4.81 2.25
N VAL A 344 9.45 5.37 1.07
CA VAL A 344 10.75 6.00 0.83
C VAL A 344 10.98 7.21 1.76
N PRO A 345 10.05 8.19 1.85
CA PRO A 345 10.23 9.31 2.79
C PRO A 345 10.37 8.83 4.24
N MET A 346 9.59 7.81 4.61
CA MET A 346 9.63 7.20 5.94
C MET A 346 11.02 6.59 6.24
N CYS A 347 11.51 5.70 5.37
CA CYS A 347 12.81 5.03 5.49
C CYS A 347 13.99 6.02 5.60
N LEU A 348 13.94 7.11 4.83
CA LEU A 348 15.01 8.11 4.79
C LEU A 348 15.02 8.99 6.04
N THR A 349 13.87 9.51 6.46
CA THR A 349 13.78 10.54 7.53
C THR A 349 13.79 9.99 8.95
N ALA A 350 13.38 8.73 9.16
CA ALA A 350 13.23 8.20 10.50
C ALA A 350 14.54 8.12 11.27
N VAL A 351 14.59 8.79 12.42
CA VAL A 351 15.74 8.90 13.31
C VAL A 351 15.25 8.81 14.76
N PRO A 352 15.98 8.15 15.67
CA PRO A 352 15.58 8.02 17.07
C PRO A 352 15.55 9.40 17.73
N LEU A 353 14.42 9.76 18.36
CA LEU A 353 14.19 11.10 18.94
C LEU A 353 15.21 11.45 20.04
N ARG A 354 15.62 10.48 20.85
CA ARG A 354 16.50 10.69 22.03
C ARG A 354 17.86 11.31 21.71
N HIS A 355 18.41 11.09 20.51
CA HIS A 355 19.75 11.57 20.14
C HIS A 355 19.78 13.09 19.88
N ASN A 356 18.63 13.73 19.64
CA ASN A 356 18.57 15.15 19.25
C ASN A 356 18.20 16.11 20.39
N LEU A 357 17.79 15.62 21.57
CA LEU A 357 17.45 16.50 22.71
C LEU A 357 18.66 17.27 23.29
N LYS A 358 19.88 16.95 22.86
CA LYS A 358 21.11 17.69 23.23
C LYS A 358 21.50 18.79 22.24
N VAL A 359 20.85 18.91 21.07
CA VAL A 359 21.25 19.87 20.02
C VAL A 359 20.01 20.58 19.46
N ASN A 360 19.93 21.90 19.69
CA ASN A 360 18.91 22.84 19.18
C ASN A 360 17.47 22.30 19.16
N THR A 361 16.78 22.52 20.28
CA THR A 361 15.42 22.07 20.62
C THR A 361 14.41 22.17 19.47
N MET A 362 14.41 23.25 18.68
CA MET A 362 13.44 23.43 17.59
C MET A 362 13.64 22.47 16.41
N ARG A 363 14.87 22.23 15.97
CA ARG A 363 15.15 21.30 14.86
C ARG A 363 14.90 19.85 15.28
N ALA A 364 15.16 19.53 16.55
CA ALA A 364 14.85 18.24 17.14
C ALA A 364 13.32 18.00 17.21
N LEU A 365 12.56 19.00 17.65
CA LEU A 365 11.10 18.96 17.72
C LEU A 365 10.45 18.82 16.34
N ILE A 366 10.87 19.62 15.35
CA ILE A 366 10.35 19.54 13.98
C ILE A 366 10.59 18.13 13.40
N ARG A 367 11.80 17.57 13.58
CA ARG A 367 12.11 16.21 13.13
C ARG A 367 11.30 15.14 13.86
N GLY A 368 11.11 15.30 15.17
CA GLY A 368 10.27 14.42 15.98
C GLY A 368 8.81 14.42 15.51
N ALA A 369 8.26 15.60 15.27
CA ALA A 369 6.92 15.79 14.72
C ALA A 369 6.79 15.20 13.31
N CYS A 370 7.77 15.43 12.42
CA CYS A 370 7.81 14.81 11.09
C CYS A 370 7.87 13.28 11.17
N ASN A 371 8.68 12.72 12.07
CA ASN A 371 8.77 11.25 12.24
C ASN A 371 7.45 10.67 12.74
N LEU A 372 6.80 11.31 13.72
CA LEU A 372 5.48 10.88 14.20
C LEU A 372 4.42 10.97 13.09
N LEU A 373 4.41 12.07 12.34
CA LEU A 373 3.50 12.24 11.21
C LEU A 373 3.72 11.17 10.13
N LEU A 374 4.97 10.87 9.77
CA LEU A 374 5.29 9.86 8.77
C LEU A 374 4.99 8.43 9.25
N VAL A 375 5.19 8.13 10.53
CA VAL A 375 4.78 6.85 11.12
C VAL A 375 3.27 6.72 11.14
N PHE A 376 2.56 7.80 11.49
CA PHE A 376 1.10 7.82 11.50
C PHE A 376 0.53 7.66 10.09
N LEU A 377 1.06 8.40 9.11
CA LEU A 377 0.66 8.30 7.70
C LEU A 377 1.08 6.97 7.06
N GLY A 378 2.20 6.39 7.50
CA GLY A 378 2.68 5.08 7.05
C GLY A 378 1.94 3.89 7.68
N PHE A 379 1.10 4.12 8.70
CA PHE A 379 0.27 3.07 9.29
C PHE A 379 -0.98 2.84 8.40
N PRO A 380 -1.17 1.65 7.81
CA PRO A 380 -2.18 1.46 6.77
C PRO A 380 -3.63 1.77 7.17
N PRO A 381 -4.11 1.39 8.38
CA PRO A 381 -5.44 1.81 8.83
C PRO A 381 -5.61 3.32 8.87
N THR A 382 -4.59 4.04 9.35
CA THR A 382 -4.62 5.51 9.39
C THR A 382 -4.58 6.10 7.99
N ALA A 383 -3.70 5.61 7.12
CA ALA A 383 -3.60 6.06 5.73
C ALA A 383 -4.94 5.90 4.99
N PHE A 384 -5.60 4.75 5.18
CA PHE A 384 -6.93 4.48 4.64
C PHE A 384 -7.98 5.46 5.18
N LEU A 385 -8.04 5.67 6.50
CA LEU A 385 -9.02 6.57 7.11
C LEU A 385 -8.82 8.03 6.66
N LEU A 386 -7.57 8.47 6.48
CA LEU A 386 -7.26 9.80 5.95
C LEU A 386 -7.67 9.92 4.47
N LEU A 387 -7.36 8.92 3.65
CA LEU A 387 -7.75 8.89 2.24
C LEU A 387 -9.27 8.91 2.09
N LYS A 388 -9.97 8.05 2.85
CA LYS A 388 -11.42 7.98 2.84
C LYS A 388 -12.07 9.26 3.39
N GLY A 389 -11.51 9.84 4.44
CA GLY A 389 -11.98 11.12 4.97
C GLY A 389 -11.80 12.28 4.00
N ALA A 390 -10.73 12.24 3.20
CA ALA A 390 -10.47 13.22 2.14
C ALA A 390 -11.39 13.04 0.92
N SER A 391 -11.78 11.81 0.58
CA SER A 391 -12.67 11.54 -0.56
C SER A 391 -14.15 11.72 -0.22
N ASP A 392 -14.61 11.10 0.87
CA ASP A 392 -16.03 10.93 1.20
C ASP A 392 -16.50 11.90 2.30
N GLY A 393 -15.57 12.68 2.86
CA GLY A 393 -15.76 13.51 4.04
C GLY A 393 -15.60 12.74 5.35
N PHE A 394 -14.89 13.34 6.32
CA PHE A 394 -14.62 12.73 7.62
C PHE A 394 -15.87 12.34 8.43
N GLY A 395 -17.03 12.97 8.17
CA GLY A 395 -18.30 12.64 8.83
C GLY A 395 -18.90 11.28 8.43
N ASN A 396 -18.49 10.73 7.28
CA ASN A 396 -19.01 9.46 6.74
C ASN A 396 -18.11 8.25 7.07
N VAL A 397 -16.99 8.48 7.74
CA VAL A 397 -15.99 7.44 8.04
C VAL A 397 -16.42 6.65 9.27
N ARG A 398 -16.65 5.35 9.13
CA ARG A 398 -16.98 4.43 10.23
C ARG A 398 -15.76 3.60 10.62
N PHE A 399 -15.67 3.24 11.89
CA PHE A 399 -14.55 2.45 12.43
C PHE A 399 -14.34 1.10 11.69
N GLY A 400 -15.42 0.43 11.30
CA GLY A 400 -15.37 -0.85 10.58
C GLY A 400 -15.06 -0.75 9.08
N ASP A 401 -14.96 0.46 8.52
CA ASP A 401 -14.77 0.62 7.07
C ASP A 401 -13.41 0.11 6.58
N PHE A 402 -12.37 0.23 7.41
CA PHE A 402 -11.06 -0.34 7.10
C PHE A 402 -11.14 -1.87 6.97
N TRP A 403 -11.93 -2.53 7.83
CA TRP A 403 -12.11 -3.98 7.75
C TRP A 403 -12.78 -4.39 6.45
N ASN A 404 -13.87 -3.71 6.07
CA ASN A 404 -14.55 -3.99 4.80
C ASN A 404 -13.58 -3.82 3.62
N TRP A 405 -12.78 -2.76 3.62
CA TRP A 405 -11.79 -2.54 2.58
C TRP A 405 -10.72 -3.64 2.55
N ALA A 406 -10.12 -3.98 3.69
CA ALA A 406 -9.14 -5.04 3.79
C ALA A 406 -9.71 -6.42 3.38
N GLU A 407 -10.95 -6.70 3.76
CA GLU A 407 -11.70 -7.90 3.37
C GLU A 407 -11.94 -7.96 1.87
N THR A 408 -12.28 -6.83 1.22
CA THR A 408 -12.40 -6.80 -0.25
C THR A 408 -11.09 -7.10 -0.97
N LEU A 409 -9.97 -6.52 -0.51
CA LEU A 409 -8.65 -6.80 -1.08
C LEU A 409 -8.28 -8.27 -0.92
N TRP A 410 -8.55 -8.83 0.26
CA TRP A 410 -8.29 -10.23 0.55
C TRP A 410 -9.16 -11.18 -0.28
N ALA A 411 -10.47 -10.93 -0.36
CA ALA A 411 -11.42 -11.76 -1.11
C ALA A 411 -11.07 -11.85 -2.60
N TRP A 412 -10.47 -10.79 -3.16
CA TRP A 412 -10.00 -10.74 -4.54
C TRP A 412 -8.54 -11.18 -4.72
N ASN A 413 -7.90 -11.74 -3.68
CA ASN A 413 -6.49 -12.13 -3.69
C ASN A 413 -5.56 -11.00 -4.18
N SER A 414 -5.86 -9.76 -3.78
CA SER A 414 -5.08 -8.59 -4.15
C SER A 414 -3.69 -8.65 -3.52
N ALA A 415 -2.65 -8.49 -4.33
CA ALA A 415 -1.27 -8.38 -3.87
C ALA A 415 -1.08 -7.21 -2.88
N THR A 416 -1.93 -6.18 -2.97
CA THR A 416 -1.91 -5.02 -2.07
C THR A 416 -2.25 -5.37 -0.64
N TYR A 417 -3.14 -6.33 -0.41
CA TYR A 417 -3.44 -6.83 0.92
C TYR A 417 -2.17 -7.38 1.61
N ILE A 418 -1.43 -8.23 0.89
CA ILE A 418 -0.19 -8.83 1.40
C ILE A 418 0.86 -7.76 1.63
N TYR A 419 0.98 -6.80 0.71
CA TYR A 419 1.95 -5.72 0.80
C TYR A 419 1.70 -4.78 1.99
N ILE A 420 0.45 -4.38 2.21
CA ILE A 420 0.03 -3.58 3.37
C ILE A 420 0.42 -4.26 4.68
N CYS A 421 0.13 -5.56 4.81
CA CYS A 421 0.36 -6.28 6.04
C CYS A 421 1.82 -6.68 6.26
N ASN A 422 2.62 -6.92 5.21
CA ASN A 422 4.03 -7.36 5.33
C ASN A 422 5.08 -6.25 5.19
N MET A 423 4.82 -5.22 4.38
CA MET A 423 5.79 -4.16 4.04
C MET A 423 5.51 -2.83 4.74
N PHE A 424 4.29 -2.54 5.16
CA PHE A 424 3.98 -1.30 5.89
C PHE A 424 3.87 -1.48 7.41
N LEU A 425 3.34 -2.62 7.87
CA LEU A 425 3.29 -2.93 9.29
C LEU A 425 4.71 -3.09 9.88
N TYR A 426 5.66 -3.57 9.09
CA TYR A 426 7.05 -3.82 9.50
C TYR A 426 7.88 -2.53 9.77
N PRO A 427 8.00 -1.55 8.85
CA PRO A 427 8.78 -0.33 9.08
C PRO A 427 8.09 0.56 10.09
N SER A 428 6.75 0.61 10.11
CA SER A 428 5.99 1.38 11.09
C SER A 428 6.17 0.83 12.50
N THR A 429 6.11 -0.48 12.71
CA THR A 429 6.33 -1.07 14.05
C THR A 429 7.79 -1.01 14.48
N GLN A 430 8.75 -1.25 13.60
CA GLN A 430 10.16 -1.07 13.95
C GLN A 430 10.53 0.39 14.19
N MET A 431 10.00 1.34 13.41
CA MET A 431 10.20 2.77 13.69
C MET A 431 9.48 3.21 14.95
N THR A 432 8.26 2.72 15.18
CA THR A 432 7.51 3.02 16.41
C THR A 432 8.28 2.48 17.60
N GLN A 433 8.79 1.25 17.57
CA GLN A 433 9.66 0.72 18.63
C GLN A 433 10.98 1.49 18.75
N MET A 434 11.58 1.93 17.63
CA MET A 434 12.75 2.82 17.66
C MET A 434 12.44 4.22 18.21
N VAL A 435 11.17 4.64 18.22
CA VAL A 435 10.68 5.91 18.76
C VAL A 435 10.25 5.75 20.23
N THR A 436 9.46 4.73 20.58
CA THR A 436 8.79 4.56 21.87
C THR A 436 9.61 3.80 22.91
N SER A 437 10.40 2.80 22.52
CA SER A 437 11.30 2.08 23.46
C SER A 437 12.41 2.98 24.03
N TYR A 438 12.51 4.21 23.54
CA TYR A 438 13.46 5.21 24.01
C TYR A 438 12.85 6.28 24.93
N ASP A 439 11.51 6.39 25.01
CA ASP A 439 10.83 7.48 25.73
C ASP A 439 10.07 7.02 27.00
N LEU A 440 9.54 5.79 27.04
CA LEU A 440 8.49 5.43 28.01
C LEU A 440 8.92 5.10 29.45
N LEU A 441 10.18 5.30 29.84
CA LEU A 441 10.61 5.01 31.23
C LEU A 441 11.62 5.97 31.85
N THR A 442 11.92 7.12 31.23
CA THR A 442 12.84 8.12 31.82
C THR A 442 12.23 9.47 32.15
N SER A 443 10.95 9.72 31.84
CA SER A 443 10.28 10.98 32.21
C SER A 443 9.55 10.96 33.56
N ALA A 444 9.50 9.83 34.28
CA ALA A 444 8.66 9.70 35.48
C ALA A 444 9.36 9.31 36.80
N CYS A 445 10.66 8.98 36.83
CA CYS A 445 11.31 8.63 38.10
C CYS A 445 12.79 9.01 38.16
N GLY A 446 13.13 9.95 39.05
CA GLY A 446 14.50 10.15 39.51
C GLY A 446 14.94 8.97 40.40
N PRO A 447 16.23 8.59 40.39
CA PRO A 447 16.71 7.34 40.98
C PRO A 447 16.62 7.25 42.51
N GLU A 448 16.19 8.30 43.22
CA GLU A 448 16.17 8.33 44.68
C GLU A 448 14.79 8.12 45.33
N ARG A 449 13.68 8.05 44.56
CA ARG A 449 12.32 7.86 45.13
C ARG A 449 11.75 6.44 45.06
N CYS A 450 12.43 5.48 44.44
CA CYS A 450 11.87 4.14 44.20
C CYS A 450 11.92 3.18 45.40
N LEU A 451 12.60 3.51 46.50
CA LEU A 451 12.65 2.64 47.68
C LEU A 451 11.55 2.94 48.72
N SER A 452 11.03 4.16 48.78
CA SER A 452 10.00 4.53 49.78
C SER A 452 8.56 4.24 49.33
N LEU A 453 8.26 4.26 48.03
CA LEU A 453 6.91 4.03 47.52
C LEU A 453 6.51 2.55 47.41
N LYS A 454 7.46 1.63 47.54
CA LYS A 454 7.23 0.19 47.42
C LYS A 454 6.66 -0.44 48.69
N GLU A 455 6.85 0.21 49.85
CA GLU A 455 6.28 -0.24 51.12
C GLU A 455 4.86 0.32 51.36
N GLU A 456 4.53 1.53 50.88
CA GLU A 456 3.20 2.12 51.07
C GLU A 456 2.11 1.55 50.13
N THR A 457 2.45 1.05 48.93
CA THR A 457 1.44 0.50 48.01
C THR A 457 0.99 -0.93 48.34
N VAL A 458 1.78 -1.70 49.09
CA VAL A 458 1.41 -3.07 49.52
C VAL A 458 0.42 -3.02 50.68
N VAL A 459 0.52 -2.02 51.57
CA VAL A 459 -0.38 -1.87 52.73
C VAL A 459 -1.77 -1.35 52.33
N ILE A 460 -1.87 -0.60 51.22
CA ILE A 460 -3.16 -0.03 50.75
C ILE A 460 -3.97 -1.05 49.93
N MET A 461 -3.32 -2.01 49.23
CA MET A 461 -4.01 -3.02 48.41
C MET A 461 -4.62 -4.17 49.23
N GLU A 462 -4.10 -4.50 50.41
CA GLU A 462 -4.72 -5.52 51.28
C GLU A 462 -5.95 -4.99 52.05
N GLY A 463 -6.10 -3.67 52.21
CA GLY A 463 -7.27 -3.06 52.86
C GLY A 463 -8.47 -2.83 51.93
N LEU A 464 -8.28 -2.83 50.61
CA LEU A 464 -9.30 -2.48 49.62
C LEU A 464 -10.01 -3.69 48.99
N LEU A 465 -9.49 -4.91 49.14
CA LEU A 465 -10.07 -6.16 48.60
C LEU A 465 -10.75 -7.00 49.69
N GLY A 466 -11.68 -6.39 50.43
CA GLY A 466 -12.56 -7.09 51.36
C GLY A 466 -13.46 -8.10 50.63
N ILE A 467 -13.01 -9.34 50.49
CA ILE A 467 -13.78 -10.45 49.89
C ILE A 467 -14.15 -11.45 50.99
N LYS A 468 -15.44 -11.49 51.38
CA LYS A 468 -16.08 -12.66 51.99
C LYS A 468 -16.69 -13.53 50.88
N PRO A 469 -16.60 -14.87 50.95
CA PRO A 469 -17.14 -15.74 49.91
C PRO A 469 -18.63 -16.01 50.12
N HIS A 470 -19.42 -15.94 49.05
CA HIS A 470 -20.74 -16.57 48.96
C HIS A 470 -20.88 -17.36 47.65
N ARG A 471 -21.65 -18.45 47.76
CA ARG A 471 -21.81 -19.61 46.87
C ARG A 471 -23.17 -19.55 46.14
N LEU A 472 -23.29 -20.37 45.08
CA LEU A 472 -24.50 -20.81 44.34
C LEU A 472 -24.89 -19.89 43.16
N GLU A 473 -25.40 -20.32 41.99
CA GLU A 473 -25.87 -21.62 41.49
C GLU A 473 -25.98 -21.56 39.95
N ALA A 474 -26.04 -22.73 39.30
CA ALA A 474 -26.12 -22.91 37.85
C ALA A 474 -27.54 -22.67 37.31
N ASN A 475 -27.67 -22.28 36.03
CA ASN A 475 -28.79 -22.74 35.22
C ASN A 475 -28.52 -22.75 33.71
N SER A 476 -28.98 -23.84 33.09
CA SER A 476 -28.89 -24.19 31.68
C SER A 476 -29.93 -23.46 30.83
N GLN A 477 -29.67 -23.28 29.53
CA GLN A 477 -30.62 -23.68 28.49
C GLN A 477 -29.98 -23.76 27.11
N ALA A 478 -30.27 -24.88 26.44
CA ALA A 478 -29.87 -25.25 25.09
C ALA A 478 -30.86 -24.71 24.04
N GLY A 479 -30.39 -24.48 22.82
CA GLY A 479 -31.22 -24.07 21.68
C GLY A 479 -30.58 -24.35 20.32
N THR A 480 -30.80 -25.56 19.84
CA THR A 480 -31.06 -26.00 18.45
C THR A 480 -30.14 -25.56 17.30
N ILE A 481 -29.44 -26.57 16.76
CA ILE A 481 -28.65 -26.60 15.53
C ILE A 481 -29.58 -26.83 14.33
N ASP A 482 -29.49 -26.01 13.29
CA ASP A 482 -30.00 -26.35 11.96
C ASP A 482 -28.85 -26.48 10.95
N ARG A 483 -28.92 -27.55 10.16
CA ARG A 483 -27.92 -28.00 9.18
C ARG A 483 -28.33 -27.54 7.79
N ARG A 484 -27.45 -26.82 7.07
CA ARG A 484 -27.27 -27.04 5.63
C ARG A 484 -25.80 -27.10 5.25
N LEU A 485 -25.38 -28.34 5.02
CA LEU A 485 -24.20 -28.70 4.25
C LEU A 485 -24.34 -28.25 2.79
N LYS A 486 -23.28 -27.64 2.26
CA LYS A 486 -22.62 -28.09 1.04
C LYS A 486 -21.11 -27.86 1.19
N SER A 487 -20.43 -28.93 1.55
CA SER A 487 -18.97 -29.14 1.54
C SER A 487 -18.47 -29.18 0.08
N TYR A 488 -17.49 -28.35 -0.25
CA TYR A 488 -16.05 -28.66 -0.38
C TYR A 488 -15.65 -29.68 -1.46
N ASN A 489 -14.76 -29.22 -2.34
CA ASN A 489 -13.52 -29.92 -2.68
C ASN A 489 -12.41 -28.86 -2.86
N TYR A 490 -11.65 -28.60 -1.81
CA TYR A 490 -10.39 -27.86 -1.85
C TYR A 490 -9.31 -28.74 -1.25
N PHE A 491 -8.60 -29.45 -2.11
CA PHE A 491 -7.35 -30.13 -1.79
C PHE A 491 -6.49 -30.12 -3.07
N THR A 492 -6.04 -28.93 -3.49
CA THR A 492 -5.11 -28.76 -4.64
C THR A 492 -4.49 -27.36 -4.78
N THR A 493 -4.44 -26.54 -3.74
CA THR A 493 -3.96 -25.13 -3.86
C THR A 493 -2.51 -24.88 -3.42
N LEU A 494 -1.73 -25.92 -3.09
CA LEU A 494 -0.30 -25.79 -2.76
C LEU A 494 0.64 -26.10 -3.93
N SER A 495 0.15 -26.55 -5.08
CA SER A 495 0.98 -26.93 -6.24
C SER A 495 0.86 -26.00 -7.46
N ALA A 496 0.12 -24.89 -7.38
CA ALA A 496 -0.15 -24.03 -8.54
C ALA A 496 0.71 -22.74 -8.61
N TRP A 497 1.62 -22.52 -7.65
CA TRP A 497 2.41 -21.28 -7.55
C TRP A 497 3.80 -21.33 -8.19
N PHE A 498 4.08 -22.35 -8.99
CA PHE A 498 5.19 -22.37 -9.94
C PHE A 498 4.78 -23.14 -11.20
N PRO A 499 4.76 -22.47 -12.36
CA PRO A 499 5.24 -23.12 -13.57
C PRO A 499 6.40 -22.31 -14.16
N LEU A 500 7.47 -23.03 -14.45
CA LEU A 500 8.42 -22.70 -15.53
C LEU A 500 7.68 -22.56 -16.85
#